data_AF-A0A2N2MJB8-F1
#
_entry.id   AF-A0A2N2MJB8-F1
#
_cell.length_a   1.000
_cell.length_b   1.000
_cell.length_c   1.000
_cell.angle_alpha   90.00
_cell.angle_beta   90.00
_cell.angle_gamma   90.00
#
_symmetry.space_group_name_H-M   'P 1'
#
loop_
_entity.id
_entity.type
_entity.pdbx_description
1 polymer ?
#
loop_
_entity_poly.entity_id
_entity_poly.type
_entity_poly.pdbx_seq_one_letter_code
_entity_poly.pdbx_strand_id
1 'polypeptide(L)' 'MTVYQTLYTEKIEQEIQKTPDEYLPMLLEMVRLFRQSVALKPADESFRQGWKEALKGETLPISELWTNLDSAE' A
#
# COMPACT_ATOMS: atom_id res chain seq x y z
N MET A 1 4.87 -20.76 -3.39
CA MET A 1 3.55 -20.40 -2.86
C MET A 1 3.44 -20.95 -1.45
N THR A 2 2.99 -20.15 -0.49
CA THR A 2 2.68 -20.65 0.85
C THR A 2 1.31 -21.32 0.84
N VAL A 3 1.07 -22.28 1.75
CA VAL A 3 -0.23 -22.96 1.89
C VAL A 3 -1.37 -21.94 2.09
N TYR A 4 -1.10 -20.87 2.83
CA TYR A 4 -2.00 -19.73 2.99
C TYR A 4 -2.38 -19.09 1.65
N GLN A 5 -1.38 -18.81 0.80
CA GLN A 5 -1.62 -18.16 -0.49
C GLN A 5 -2.52 -19.02 -1.39
N THR A 6 -2.26 -20.33 -1.48
CA THR A 6 -3.07 -21.27 -2.28
C THR A 6 -4.51 -21.35 -1.80
N LEU A 7 -4.75 -21.49 -0.49
CA LEU A 7 -6.10 -21.60 0.09
C LEU A 7 -6.98 -20.38 -0.19
N TYR A 8 -6.42 -19.17 -0.09
CA TYR A 8 -7.20 -17.96 -0.33
C TYR A 8 -7.36 -17.66 -1.82
N THR A 9 -6.40 -18.01 -2.67
CA THR A 9 -6.55 -17.92 -4.12
C THR A 9 -7.70 -18.79 -4.62
N GLU A 10 -7.78 -20.06 -4.17
CA GLU A 10 -8.86 -20.97 -4.55
C GLU A 10 -10.24 -20.45 -4.12
N LYS A 11 -10.35 -19.88 -2.91
CA LYS A 11 -11.60 -19.28 -2.43
C LYS A 11 -12.01 -18.06 -3.24
N ILE A 12 -11.06 -17.21 -3.62
CA ILE A 12 -11.33 -16.03 -4.45
C ILE A 12 -11.81 -16.46 -5.84
N GLU A 13 -11.19 -17.47 -6.44
CA GLU A 13 -11.63 -18.02 -7.73
C GLU A 13 -13.07 -18.55 -7.65
N GLN A 14 -13.43 -19.27 -6.59
CA GLN A 14 -14.80 -19.77 -6.40
C GLN A 14 -15.84 -18.65 -6.31
N GLU A 15 -15.52 -17.53 -5.65
CA GLU A 15 -16.43 -16.39 -5.55
C GLU A 15 -16.56 -15.64 -6.89
N ILE A 16 -15.47 -15.52 -7.65
CA ILE A 16 -15.50 -14.96 -9.01
C ILE A 16 -16.42 -15.81 -9.91
N GLN A 17 -16.31 -17.14 -9.85
CA GLN A 17 -17.14 -18.04 -10.67
C GLN A 17 -18.64 -17.98 -10.33
N LYS A 18 -19.00 -17.61 -9.10
CA LYS A 18 -20.40 -17.44 -8.68
C LYS A 18 -20.94 -16.04 -8.95
N THR A 19 -20.09 -15.10 -9.30
CA THR A 19 -20.49 -13.71 -9.56
C THR A 19 -21.13 -13.62 -10.94
N PRO A 20 -22.33 -13.04 -11.08
CA PRO A 20 -22.94 -12.84 -12.39
C PRO A 20 -22.07 -11.93 -13.27
N ASP A 21 -22.02 -12.24 -14.57
CA ASP A 21 -21.12 -11.58 -15.54
C ASP A 21 -21.24 -10.05 -15.55
N GLU A 22 -22.46 -9.54 -15.35
CA GLU A 22 -22.78 -8.11 -15.30
C GLU A 22 -22.08 -7.35 -14.16
N TYR A 23 -21.66 -8.05 -13.10
CA TYR A 23 -20.96 -7.47 -11.95
C TYR A 23 -19.44 -7.72 -11.95
N LEU A 24 -18.92 -8.56 -12.85
CA LEU A 24 -17.48 -8.83 -12.96
C LEU A 24 -16.62 -7.56 -13.16
N PRO A 25 -17.04 -6.56 -13.98
CA PRO A 25 -16.27 -5.32 -14.12
C PRO A 25 -16.15 -4.54 -12.80
N MET A 26 -17.23 -4.48 -12.02
CA MET A 26 -17.26 -3.82 -10.71
C MET A 26 -16.41 -4.57 -9.69
N LEU A 27 -16.47 -5.90 -9.67
CA LEU A 27 -15.62 -6.75 -8.82
C LEU A 27 -14.13 -6.52 -9.13
N LEU A 28 -13.78 -6.43 -10.42
CA LEU A 28 -12.41 -6.16 -10.85
C LEU A 28 -11.92 -4.78 -10.37
N GLU A 29 -12.77 -3.74 -10.42
CA GLU A 29 -12.43 -2.44 -9.85
C GLU A 29 -12.18 -2.51 -8.35
N MET A 30 -13.04 -3.19 -7.59
CA MET A 30 -12.86 -3.36 -6.15
C MET A 30 -11.52 -4.02 -5.81
N VAL A 31 -11.16 -5.10 -6.52
CA VAL A 31 -9.87 -5.79 -6.32
C VAL A 31 -8.69 -4.87 -6.65
N ARG A 32 -8.80 -4.04 -7.70
CA ARG A 32 -7.76 -3.06 -8.07
C ARG A 32 -7.61 -1.99 -6.99
N LEU A 33 -8.72 -1.43 -6.51
CA LEU A 33 -8.73 -0.42 -5.44
C LEU A 33 -8.15 -0.99 -4.15
N PHE A 34 -8.53 -2.22 -3.78
CA PHE A 34 -7.96 -2.91 -2.62
C PHE A 34 -6.45 -3.12 -2.77
N ARG A 35 -5.99 -3.58 -3.95
CA ARG A 35 -4.55 -3.71 -4.19
C ARG A 35 -3.83 -2.38 -4.09
N GLN A 36 -4.43 -1.29 -4.58
CA GLN A 36 -3.87 0.05 -4.49
C GLN A 36 -3.86 0.60 -3.05
N SER A 37 -4.84 0.24 -2.22
CA SER A 37 -4.89 0.69 -0.82
C SER A 37 -3.91 -0.07 0.07
N VAL A 38 -3.66 -1.35 -0.22
CA VAL A 38 -2.69 -2.17 0.52
C VAL A 38 -1.27 -1.98 -0.01
N ALA A 39 -1.11 -1.64 -1.29
CA ALA A 39 0.15 -1.14 -1.81
C ALA A 39 0.43 0.20 -1.14
N LEU A 40 1.34 0.20 -0.15
CA LEU A 40 1.97 1.40 0.39
C LEU A 40 2.29 2.36 -0.75
N LYS A 41 2.13 3.67 -0.52
CA LYS A 41 2.57 4.71 -1.47
C LYS A 41 3.89 4.26 -2.06
N PRO A 42 4.00 4.09 -3.38
CA PRO A 42 5.20 3.53 -3.96
C PRO A 42 6.38 4.31 -3.43
N ALA A 43 7.40 3.61 -2.93
CA ALA A 43 8.59 4.24 -2.37
C ALA A 43 9.20 5.28 -3.33
N ASP A 44 8.94 5.14 -4.64
CA ASP A 44 9.23 6.13 -5.68
C ASP A 44 8.64 7.53 -5.40
N GLU A 45 7.39 7.63 -4.96
CA GLU A 45 6.76 8.92 -4.60
C GLU A 45 7.39 9.51 -3.35
N SER A 46 7.62 8.70 -2.32
CA SER A 46 8.32 9.13 -1.10
C SER A 46 9.76 9.57 -1.40
N PHE A 47 10.45 8.86 -2.29
CA PHE A 47 11.80 9.19 -2.70
C PHE A 47 11.85 10.47 -3.53
N ARG A 48 10.95 10.65 -4.50
CA ARG A 48 10.84 11.89 -5.28
C ARG A 48 10.53 13.09 -4.41
N GLN A 49 9.68 12.91 -3.40
CA GLN A 49 9.35 13.98 -2.46
C GLN A 49 10.56 14.32 -1.58
N GLY A 50 11.17 13.32 -0.95
CA GLY A 50 12.39 13.52 -0.14
C GLY A 50 13.55 14.12 -0.96
N TRP A 51 13.66 13.77 -2.25
CA TRP A 51 14.67 14.34 -3.15
C TRP A 51 14.44 15.84 -3.40
N LYS A 52 13.18 16.26 -3.58
CA LYS A 52 12.84 17.69 -3.73
C LYS A 52 13.06 18.47 -2.44
N GLU A 53 12.71 17.89 -1.30
CA GLU A 53 12.91 18.50 0.03
C GLU A 53 14.42 18.68 0.31
N ALA A 54 15.23 17.66 0.02
CA ALA A 54 16.69 17.73 0.13
C ALA A 54 17.31 18.83 -0.76
N LEU A 55 16.87 18.95 -2.01
CA LEU A 55 17.34 20.00 -2.93
C LEU A 55 16.96 21.41 -2.47
N LYS A 56 15.86 21.56 -1.73
CA LYS A 56 15.40 22.84 -1.16
C LYS A 56 16.03 23.15 0.20
N GLY A 57 16.79 22.21 0.78
CA GLY A 57 17.31 22.33 2.14
C GLY A 57 16.25 22.16 3.23
N GLU A 58 15.09 21.59 2.88
CA GLU A 58 14.01 21.24 3.82
C GLU A 58 14.37 19.93 4.56
N THR A 59 15.54 19.91 5.19
CA THR A 59 16.10 18.74 5.89
C THR A 59 16.23 19.02 7.38
N LEU A 60 15.96 18.02 8.20
CA LEU A 60 16.23 18.07 9.63
C LEU A 60 17.57 17.39 9.94
N PRO A 61 18.38 17.91 10.88
CA PRO A 61 19.61 17.26 11.30
C PRO A 61 19.28 15.94 12.01
N ILE A 62 20.18 14.96 11.87
CA ILE A 62 20.00 13.61 12.45
C ILE A 62 19.81 13.65 13.96
N SER A 63 20.40 14.64 14.65
CA SER A 63 20.22 14.85 16.09
C SER A 63 18.77 15.14 16.51
N GLU A 64 17.92 15.58 15.58
CA GLU A 64 16.53 15.96 15.85
C GLU A 64 15.51 14.84 15.53
N LEU A 65 15.98 13.70 15.01
CA LEU A 65 15.11 12.66 14.43
C LEU A 65 14.17 12.00 15.44
N TRP A 66 14.55 11.99 16.73
CA TRP A 66 13.81 11.31 17.81
C TRP A 66 13.36 12.21 18.95
N THR A 67 13.61 13.53 18.86
CA THR A 67 13.32 14.50 19.93
C THR A 67 11.84 14.53 20.36
N ASN A 68 10.94 14.18 19.44
CA ASN A 68 9.50 14.14 19.69
C ASN A 68 9.00 12.82 20.32
N LEU A 69 9.82 11.77 20.37
CA LEU A 69 9.47 10.49 21.01
C LEU A 69 9.88 10.47 22.49
N ASP A 70 10.97 11.17 22.84
CA ASP A 70 11.47 11.23 24.21
C ASP A 70 10.67 12.19 25.11
N SER A 71 9.71 12.93 24.55
CA SER A 71 8.86 13.91 25.26
C SER A 71 7.51 13.33 25.73
N ALA A 72 7.26 12.03 25.52
CA ALA A 72 6.08 11.32 26.00
C ALA A 72 6.38 10.66 27.36
N GLU A 73 6.47 11.47 28.42
CA GLU A 73 6.49 11.02 29.82
C GLU A 73 5.39 11.74 30.63
#